data_AF-A0A9E2VUT5-F1
#
_entry.id   AF-A0A9E2VUT5-F1
#
_cell.length_a   1.000
_cell.length_b   1.000
_cell.length_c   1.000
_cell.angle_alpha   90.00
_cell.angle_beta   90.00
_cell.angle_gamma   90.00
#
_symmetry.space_group_name_H-M   'P 1'
#
loop_
_entity.id
_entity.type
_entity.pdbx_description
1 polymer ?
#
loop_
_entity_poly.entity_id
_entity_poly.type
_entity_poly.pdbx_seq_one_letter_code
_entity_poly.pdbx_strand_id
1 'polypeptide(L)'
;MALVQHSVLVSRTLLLPIITGVIAMAESALGCPGVGDWRLPAELESKLQSTAAADDHLSAALIYQKQAQQVEITALKFEDSALKITQAEDPKNFRRSSLKNAGQQCRKEAIEFQRLADDHRQKAETLQENHRAK
;
A
#
# COMPACT_ATOMS: atom_id res chain seq x y z
N MET A 1 -24.18 -7.76 66.30
CA MET A 1 -23.25 -8.79 65.78
C MET A 1 -23.73 -9.18 64.39
N ALA A 2 -22.84 -9.49 63.44
CA ALA A 2 -23.11 -9.73 62.00
C ALA A 2 -23.60 -8.46 61.22
N LEU A 3 -23.23 -8.08 59.98
CA LEU A 3 -22.53 -8.72 58.81
C LEU A 3 -23.34 -9.87 58.16
N VAL A 4 -23.49 -10.09 56.83
CA VAL A 4 -22.93 -9.60 55.53
C VAL A 4 -24.14 -9.60 54.54
N GLN A 5 -24.48 -8.69 53.59
CA GLN A 5 -23.81 -7.77 52.63
C GLN A 5 -23.58 -8.38 51.21
N HIS A 6 -23.78 -7.57 50.15
CA HIS A 6 -23.75 -7.91 48.69
C HIS A 6 -25.05 -8.63 48.20
N SER A 7 -25.79 -8.13 47.19
CA SER A 7 -25.51 -8.01 45.73
C SER A 7 -25.50 -9.38 45.03
N VAL A 8 -26.14 -9.61 43.87
CA VAL A 8 -26.10 -8.83 42.61
C VAL A 8 -27.46 -8.81 41.86
N LEU A 9 -27.63 -7.86 40.93
CA LEU A 9 -28.82 -7.57 40.11
C LEU A 9 -28.67 -8.10 38.66
N VAL A 10 -29.58 -7.76 37.73
CA VAL A 10 -29.51 -8.00 36.26
C VAL A 10 -29.81 -9.46 35.86
N SER A 11 -30.88 -9.85 35.14
CA SER A 11 -31.74 -9.25 34.09
C SER A 11 -31.12 -9.12 32.69
N ARG A 12 -31.40 -10.09 31.80
CA ARG A 12 -31.63 -9.80 30.36
C ARG A 12 -32.24 -10.96 29.58
N THR A 13 -33.15 -10.61 28.68
CA THR A 13 -33.81 -11.52 27.71
C THR A 13 -32.81 -12.05 26.69
N LEU A 14 -32.99 -13.31 26.26
CA LEU A 14 -32.27 -13.91 25.14
C LEU A 14 -32.59 -13.19 23.83
N LEU A 15 -31.60 -12.47 23.29
CA LEU A 15 -31.54 -12.11 21.88
C LEU A 15 -30.15 -12.51 21.36
N LEU A 16 -30.15 -13.35 20.33
CA LEU A 16 -28.92 -13.84 19.69
C LEU A 16 -28.22 -12.66 19.00
N PRO A 17 -26.92 -12.43 19.25
CA PRO A 17 -26.15 -11.59 18.34
C PRO A 17 -26.06 -12.32 17.01
N ILE A 18 -26.73 -11.78 15.99
CA ILE A 18 -26.42 -12.13 14.60
C ILE A 18 -24.94 -11.78 14.43
N ILE A 19 -24.11 -12.79 14.17
CA ILE A 19 -22.70 -12.59 13.88
C ILE A 19 -22.62 -11.99 12.48
N THR A 20 -22.81 -10.67 12.41
CA THR A 20 -22.54 -9.88 11.21
C THR A 20 -21.05 -9.96 10.96
N GLY A 21 -20.65 -10.99 10.23
CA GLY A 21 -19.28 -11.30 9.85
C GLY A 21 -18.74 -10.27 8.88
N VAL A 22 -18.62 -9.02 9.34
CA VAL A 22 -17.62 -8.08 8.82
C VAL A 22 -16.28 -8.67 9.20
N ILE A 23 -15.82 -9.63 8.40
CA ILE A 23 -14.40 -9.79 8.13
C ILE A 23 -14.01 -8.44 7.54
N ALA A 24 -13.60 -7.53 8.42
CA ALA A 24 -12.77 -6.42 8.01
C ALA A 24 -11.56 -7.10 7.37
N MET A 25 -11.52 -7.08 6.05
CA MET A 25 -10.31 -7.36 5.31
C MET A 25 -9.33 -6.29 5.79
N ALA A 26 -8.54 -6.66 6.81
CA ALA A 26 -7.27 -6.02 7.03
C ALA A 26 -6.48 -6.33 5.77
N GLU A 27 -6.60 -5.42 4.80
CA GLU A 27 -5.75 -5.32 3.62
C GLU A 27 -4.33 -5.21 4.15
N SER A 28 -3.75 -6.39 4.36
CA SER A 28 -2.48 -6.57 5.03
C SER A 28 -1.50 -5.98 4.04
N ALA A 29 -0.96 -4.81 4.36
CA ALA A 29 -0.21 -4.00 3.42
C ALA A 29 1.07 -4.74 2.99
N LEU A 30 0.95 -5.55 1.94
CA LEU A 30 2.03 -6.27 1.26
C LEU A 30 2.87 -5.30 0.40
N GLY A 31 3.01 -4.06 0.84
CA GLY A 31 3.93 -3.09 0.27
C GLY A 31 5.38 -3.44 0.61
N CYS A 32 6.31 -2.80 -0.07
CA CYS A 32 7.74 -2.96 0.16
C CYS A 32 8.11 -2.49 1.58
N PRO A 33 8.66 -3.35 2.46
CA PRO A 33 8.97 -2.94 3.83
C PRO A 33 10.05 -1.85 3.83
N GLY A 34 9.72 -0.69 4.41
CA GLY A 34 10.59 0.50 4.43
C GLY A 34 10.27 1.56 3.36
N VAL A 35 9.31 1.28 2.48
CA VAL A 35 8.63 2.30 1.65
C VAL A 35 7.52 2.94 2.49
N GLY A 36 7.35 4.27 2.38
CA GLY A 36 6.40 5.03 3.20
C GLY A 36 4.96 4.96 2.69
N ASP A 37 4.02 5.51 3.46
CA ASP A 37 2.63 5.73 3.04
C ASP A 37 2.56 6.85 1.98
N TRP A 38 2.88 6.49 0.73
CA TRP A 38 3.06 7.42 -0.39
C TRP A 38 1.75 7.78 -1.07
N ARG A 39 0.97 8.65 -0.43
CA ARG A 39 -0.26 9.20 -1.02
C ARG A 39 0.03 10.35 -1.98
N LEU A 40 -0.90 10.59 -2.92
CA LEU A 40 -0.94 11.84 -3.66
C LEU A 40 -1.25 13.00 -2.69
N PRO A 41 -0.83 14.24 -3.00
CA PRO A 41 -1.33 15.42 -2.28
C PRO A 41 -2.86 15.46 -2.35
N ALA A 42 -3.55 15.65 -1.21
CA ALA A 42 -5.01 15.56 -1.15
C ALA A 42 -5.76 16.52 -2.09
N GLU A 43 -5.17 17.69 -2.41
CA GLU A 43 -5.71 18.61 -3.43
C GLU A 43 -5.66 17.99 -4.84
N LEU A 44 -4.55 17.33 -5.19
CA LEU A 44 -4.39 16.64 -6.47
C LEU A 44 -5.32 15.42 -6.56
N GLU A 45 -5.42 14.64 -5.48
CA GLU A 45 -6.36 13.52 -5.39
C GLU A 45 -7.82 13.97 -5.60
N SER A 46 -8.23 15.06 -4.94
CA SER A 46 -9.56 15.68 -5.11
C SER A 46 -9.82 16.15 -6.54
N LYS A 47 -8.84 16.81 -7.19
CA LYS A 47 -8.92 17.22 -8.60
C LYS A 47 -9.08 16.03 -9.54
N LEU A 48 -8.26 14.98 -9.36
CA LEU A 48 -8.29 13.75 -10.16
C LEU A 48 -9.65 13.03 -10.09
N GLN A 49 -10.36 13.14 -8.97
CA GLN A 49 -11.69 12.55 -8.78
C GLN A 49 -12.84 13.38 -9.40
N SER A 50 -12.62 14.64 -9.80
CA SER A 50 -13.72 15.58 -10.08
C SER A 50 -13.55 16.46 -11.33
N THR A 51 -12.45 17.19 -11.46
CA THR A 51 -12.25 18.22 -12.49
C THR A 51 -10.82 18.22 -13.06
N ALA A 52 -10.25 17.03 -13.25
CA ALA A 52 -8.86 16.83 -13.61
C ALA A 52 -8.48 17.47 -14.96
N ALA A 53 -7.50 18.37 -14.95
CA ALA A 53 -6.84 18.83 -16.16
C ALA A 53 -5.78 17.82 -16.63
N ALA A 54 -5.28 17.99 -17.86
CA ALA A 54 -4.16 17.19 -18.36
C ALA A 54 -2.93 17.32 -17.44
N ASP A 55 -2.67 18.52 -16.91
CA ASP A 55 -1.51 18.81 -16.05
C ASP A 55 -1.64 18.20 -14.64
N ASP A 56 -2.87 17.99 -14.14
CA ASP A 56 -3.11 17.21 -12.91
C ASP A 56 -2.74 15.73 -13.14
N HIS A 57 -3.15 15.17 -14.28
CA HIS A 57 -2.77 13.82 -14.66
C HIS A 57 -1.24 13.68 -14.88
N LEU A 58 -0.57 14.64 -15.52
CA LEU A 58 0.90 14.65 -15.61
C LEU A 58 1.58 14.78 -14.24
N SER A 59 1.04 15.59 -13.34
CA SER A 59 1.55 15.75 -11.97
C SER A 59 1.48 14.43 -11.18
N ALA A 60 0.36 13.72 -11.30
CA ALA A 60 0.20 12.40 -10.71
C ALA A 60 1.14 11.35 -11.33
N ALA A 61 1.30 11.35 -12.66
CA ALA A 61 2.23 10.47 -13.35
C ALA A 61 3.69 10.65 -12.88
N LEU A 62 4.12 11.90 -12.67
CA LEU A 62 5.45 12.20 -12.14
C LEU A 62 5.64 11.73 -10.70
N ILE A 63 4.59 11.81 -9.86
CA ILE A 63 4.61 11.30 -8.49
C ILE A 63 4.71 9.77 -8.50
N TYR A 64 3.86 9.08 -9.26
CA TYR A 64 3.87 7.63 -9.36
C TYR A 64 5.19 7.08 -9.96
N GLN A 65 5.76 7.74 -10.98
CA GLN A 65 7.06 7.35 -11.52
C GLN A 65 8.19 7.51 -10.47
N LYS A 66 8.15 8.57 -9.67
CA LYS A 66 9.12 8.79 -8.58
C LYS A 66 8.97 7.74 -7.47
N GLN A 67 7.75 7.31 -7.16
CA GLN A 67 7.49 6.21 -6.23
C GLN A 67 8.05 4.89 -6.78
N ALA A 68 7.77 4.53 -8.04
CA ALA A 68 8.31 3.34 -8.70
C ALA A 68 9.85 3.25 -8.59
N GLN A 69 10.54 4.36 -8.85
CA GLN A 69 12.00 4.47 -8.71
C GLN A 69 12.48 4.24 -7.26
N GLN A 70 11.79 4.82 -6.27
CA GLN A 70 12.13 4.64 -4.85
C GLN A 70 11.90 3.20 -4.37
N VAL A 71 10.86 2.53 -4.87
CA VAL A 71 10.58 1.14 -4.54
C VAL A 71 11.60 0.19 -5.21
N GLU A 72 11.97 0.40 -6.48
CA GLU A 72 13.01 -0.41 -7.13
C GLU A 72 14.40 -0.22 -6.49
N ILE A 73 14.75 1.01 -6.09
CA ILE A 73 15.96 1.27 -5.28
C ILE A 73 15.92 0.49 -3.95
N THR A 74 14.74 0.25 -3.39
CA THR A 74 14.57 -0.53 -2.16
C THR A 74 14.60 -2.04 -2.43
N ALA A 75 14.07 -2.50 -3.57
CA ALA A 75 14.24 -3.86 -4.06
C ALA A 75 15.73 -4.24 -4.19
N LEU A 76 16.52 -3.38 -4.86
CA LEU A 76 17.95 -3.55 -5.07
C LEU A 76 18.74 -3.62 -3.76
N LYS A 77 18.38 -2.84 -2.73
CA LYS A 77 18.99 -2.92 -1.39
C LYS A 77 18.75 -4.28 -0.73
N PHE A 78 17.57 -4.86 -0.88
CA PHE A 78 17.27 -6.20 -0.35
C PHE A 78 18.03 -7.30 -1.10
N GLU A 79 18.17 -7.19 -2.42
CA GLU A 79 18.94 -8.14 -3.23
C GLU A 79 20.45 -8.08 -2.92
N ASP A 80 21.03 -6.88 -2.87
CA ASP A 80 22.42 -6.65 -2.44
C ASP A 80 22.68 -7.20 -1.02
N SER A 81 21.76 -6.96 -0.09
CA SER A 81 21.82 -7.53 1.26
C SER A 81 21.74 -9.07 1.26
N ALA A 82 20.96 -9.67 0.35
CA ALA A 82 20.86 -11.12 0.22
C ALA A 82 22.10 -11.77 -0.42
N LEU A 83 22.80 -11.03 -1.30
CA LEU A 83 24.05 -11.47 -1.92
C LEU A 83 25.24 -11.41 -0.95
N LYS A 84 25.24 -10.44 -0.02
CA LYS A 84 26.30 -10.26 0.98
C LYS A 84 26.35 -11.31 2.08
N ILE A 85 25.25 -12.03 2.33
CA ILE A 85 25.18 -13.08 3.36
C ILE A 85 25.83 -14.38 2.85
N THR A 86 26.81 -14.89 3.58
CA THR A 86 27.48 -16.15 3.26
C THR A 86 26.67 -17.37 3.70
N GLN A 87 27.05 -18.56 3.22
CA GLN A 87 26.48 -19.82 3.69
C GLN A 87 26.85 -20.15 5.15
N ALA A 88 27.93 -19.57 5.70
CA ALA A 88 28.29 -19.73 7.10
C ALA A 88 27.35 -18.94 8.04
N GLU A 89 26.90 -17.75 7.62
CA GLU A 89 26.01 -16.87 8.39
C GLU A 89 24.52 -17.20 8.23
N ASP A 90 24.16 -17.90 7.16
CA ASP A 90 22.80 -18.38 6.89
C ASP A 90 22.80 -19.77 6.24
N PRO A 91 23.22 -20.82 6.99
CA PRO A 91 23.34 -22.19 6.48
C PRO A 91 21.98 -22.82 6.15
N LYS A 92 20.89 -22.30 6.75
CA LYS A 92 19.51 -22.68 6.43
C LYS A 92 18.86 -21.82 5.34
N ASN A 93 19.60 -20.86 4.76
CA ASN A 93 19.16 -19.97 3.68
C ASN A 93 17.89 -19.15 4.01
N PHE A 94 17.55 -18.98 5.30
CA PHE A 94 16.32 -18.34 5.75
C PHE A 94 16.36 -16.82 5.61
N ARG A 95 17.48 -16.21 6.01
CA ARG A 95 17.70 -14.75 5.93
C ARG A 95 17.77 -14.32 4.47
N ARG A 96 18.53 -15.04 3.65
CA ARG A 96 18.67 -14.79 2.21
C ARG A 96 17.38 -14.97 1.44
N SER A 97 16.59 -16.01 1.73
CA SER A 97 15.28 -16.20 1.11
C SER A 97 14.31 -15.09 1.50
N SER A 98 14.28 -14.70 2.78
CA SER A 98 13.43 -13.60 3.26
C SER A 98 13.75 -12.27 2.58
N LEU A 99 15.05 -11.94 2.44
CA LEU A 99 15.49 -10.73 1.74
C LEU A 99 15.16 -10.76 0.23
N LYS A 100 15.36 -11.90 -0.45
CA LYS A 100 14.94 -12.07 -1.86
C LYS A 100 13.44 -11.89 -2.04
N ASN A 101 12.64 -12.46 -1.14
CA ASN A 101 11.18 -12.33 -1.17
C ASN A 101 10.73 -10.87 -0.94
N ALA A 102 11.39 -10.15 -0.03
CA ALA A 102 11.15 -8.71 0.17
C ALA A 102 11.48 -7.91 -1.09
N GLY A 103 12.66 -8.13 -1.70
CA GLY A 103 13.03 -7.47 -2.96
C GLY A 103 12.07 -7.77 -4.11
N GLN A 104 11.60 -9.01 -4.25
CA GLN A 104 10.56 -9.38 -5.22
C GLN A 104 9.22 -8.71 -4.96
N GLN A 105 8.83 -8.49 -3.71
CA GLN A 105 7.58 -7.79 -3.39
C GLN A 105 7.69 -6.30 -3.73
N CYS A 106 8.84 -5.68 -3.43
CA CYS A 106 9.16 -4.32 -3.88
C CYS A 106 9.08 -4.19 -5.41
N ARG A 107 9.65 -5.13 -6.18
CA ARG A 107 9.54 -5.10 -7.66
C ARG A 107 8.11 -5.08 -8.17
N LYS A 108 7.19 -5.84 -7.56
CA LYS A 108 5.77 -5.83 -7.97
C LYS A 108 5.11 -4.47 -7.73
N GLU A 109 5.36 -3.87 -6.57
CA GLU A 109 4.84 -2.55 -6.23
C GLU A 109 5.45 -1.45 -7.11
N ALA A 110 6.74 -1.54 -7.46
CA ALA A 110 7.38 -0.66 -8.43
C ALA A 110 6.73 -0.76 -9.83
N ILE A 111 6.34 -1.97 -10.26
CA ILE A 111 5.61 -2.21 -11.52
C ILE A 111 4.20 -1.61 -11.47
N GLU A 112 3.46 -1.75 -10.36
CA GLU A 112 2.14 -1.12 -10.21
C GLU A 112 2.22 0.41 -10.20
N PHE A 113 3.21 1.00 -9.51
CA PHE A 113 3.45 2.44 -9.57
C PHE A 113 3.83 2.91 -10.99
N GLN A 114 4.63 2.14 -11.73
CA GLN A 114 4.92 2.45 -13.14
C GLN A 114 3.66 2.37 -14.01
N ARG A 115 2.80 1.35 -13.80
CA ARG A 115 1.51 1.20 -14.50
C ARG A 115 0.56 2.36 -14.23
N LEU A 116 0.48 2.83 -12.98
CA LEU A 116 -0.28 4.03 -12.62
C LEU A 116 0.29 5.29 -13.26
N ALA A 117 1.62 5.42 -13.33
CA ALA A 117 2.26 6.56 -14.00
C ALA A 117 1.91 6.63 -15.50
N ASP A 118 1.85 5.49 -16.18
CA ASP A 118 1.59 5.42 -17.62
C ASP A 118 0.09 5.58 -17.97
N ASP A 119 -0.83 5.04 -17.14
CA ASP A 119 -2.27 5.32 -17.27
C ASP A 119 -2.57 6.83 -17.16
N HIS A 120 -1.97 7.50 -16.17
CA HIS A 120 -2.09 8.94 -16.01
C HIS A 120 -1.47 9.73 -17.18
N ARG A 121 -0.36 9.26 -17.80
CA ARG A 121 0.17 9.89 -19.04
C ARG A 121 -0.81 9.77 -20.20
N GLN A 122 -1.30 8.57 -20.48
CA GLN A 122 -2.24 8.32 -21.56
C GLN A 122 -3.52 9.17 -21.40
N LYS A 123 -3.98 9.35 -20.14
CA LYS A 123 -5.10 10.23 -19.82
C LYS A 123 -4.79 11.71 -20.13
N ALA A 124 -3.61 12.20 -19.75
CA ALA A 124 -3.19 13.57 -20.05
C ALA A 124 -3.05 13.83 -21.55
N GLU A 125 -2.43 12.91 -22.29
CA GLU A 125 -2.30 12.96 -23.75
C GLU A 125 -3.68 13.04 -24.42
N THR A 126 -4.60 12.14 -24.05
CA THR A 126 -5.99 12.14 -24.51
C THR A 126 -6.68 13.49 -24.25
N LEU A 127 -6.48 14.10 -23.07
CA LEU A 127 -7.06 15.41 -22.74
C LEU A 127 -6.44 16.55 -23.56
N GLN A 128 -5.14 16.53 -23.83
CA GLN A 128 -4.48 17.53 -24.68
C GLN A 128 -4.93 17.44 -26.14
N GLU A 129 -5.08 16.23 -26.70
CA GLU A 129 -5.60 16.03 -28.06
C GLU A 129 -7.05 16.54 -28.19
N ASN A 130 -7.91 16.19 -27.22
CA ASN A 130 -9.30 16.68 -27.14
C ASN A 130 -9.42 18.20 -26.90
N HIS A 131 -8.33 18.88 -26.53
CA HIS A 131 -8.27 20.34 -26.47
C HIS A 131 -7.75 20.97 -27.77
N ARG A 132 -6.77 20.34 -28.44
CA ARG A 132 -6.22 20.78 -29.75
C ARG A 132 -7.18 20.59 -30.93
N ALA A 133 -8.17 19.71 -30.79
CA ALA A 133 -9.17 19.41 -31.82
C ALA A 133 -10.43 20.31 -31.75
N LYS A 134 -10.34 21.48 -31.12
CA LYS A 134 -11.44 22.43 -30.87
C LYS A 134 -11.04 23.85 -31.26
#